data_AF-A0AA39P9M7-F1
#
_entry.id   AF-A0AA39P9M7-F1
#
_cell.length_a   1.000
_cell.length_b   1.000
_cell.length_c   1.000
_cell.angle_alpha   90.00
_cell.angle_beta   90.00
_cell.angle_gamma   90.00
#
_symmetry.space_group_name_H-M   'P 1'
#
loop_
_entity.id
_entity.type
_entity.pdbx_description
1 polymer ?
#
loop_
_entity_poly.entity_id
_entity_poly.type
_entity_poly.pdbx_seq_one_letter_code
_entity_poly.pdbx_strand_id
1 'polypeptide(L)'
;STRITSHNIVVMVHGWFYRVTVMESPSVSTDVGHLARYLEAIVSDAEQRLLDGKEPISIGVLSADDRDTWSNNFQHLLSLSESNKMIHTTLSNLLLVLSFDNKINKYPSSTTKQHSFDSHLHAIRLATSNVGNRWFDKAFMLIVDPAAHSGAMGEHSPCDVLVPSIVAEYGIIQGIDESHFEDGSPPPSRGQRWDQLDWVVDDLIKKECVKAKERADRIIENSDDSMFQFLEYGTDWIKGVAKLSLDAFVQMALQLTWYKMQGQFTATYETMLTWMFNKGCTETIWSLTGESRAFCLTMVDESKHAALESAVKVHTRLTREAATGRGIDRHLMGLQLMLHPELQELVLLFDDPLFGKSSCWKLCTSGLSVGLLFRFGAMYEDGYGINYLAGPDAVKFGIESKFSSSLTSTSTFISTLAGVLRSMQNIFHLDVHSNNVASHL
;
A
#
# COMPACT_ATOMS: atom_id res chain seq x y z
N SER A 1 21.44 -19.72 -12.94
CA SER A 1 21.09 -18.71 -11.93
C SER A 1 21.37 -19.31 -10.56
N THR A 2 22.53 -18.99 -9.98
CA THR A 2 22.83 -19.29 -8.58
C THR A 2 21.81 -18.51 -7.75
N ARG A 3 20.87 -19.21 -7.09
CA ARG A 3 20.01 -18.59 -6.09
C ARG A 3 20.94 -17.99 -5.03
N ILE A 4 21.11 -16.67 -5.03
CA ILE A 4 21.78 -15.96 -3.95
C ILE A 4 20.85 -16.14 -2.75
N THR A 5 21.13 -17.13 -1.90
CA THR A 5 20.47 -17.24 -0.60
C THR A 5 21.08 -16.16 0.28
N SER A 6 20.33 -15.07 0.45
CA SER A 6 20.71 -14.07 1.44
C SER A 6 20.40 -14.55 2.82
N HIS A 7 21.33 -14.37 3.74
CA HIS A 7 21.20 -14.76 5.15
C HIS A 7 21.04 -13.54 6.06
N ASN A 8 20.92 -12.34 5.48
CA ASN A 8 21.01 -11.09 6.21
C ASN A 8 19.75 -10.24 6.07
N ILE A 9 19.42 -9.55 7.15
CA ILE A 9 18.51 -8.39 7.16
C ILE A 9 19.32 -7.13 7.47
N VAL A 10 18.70 -5.98 7.27
CA VAL A 10 19.19 -4.72 7.83
C VAL A 10 18.21 -4.18 8.85
N VAL A 11 18.73 -3.76 9.99
CA VAL A 11 17.99 -3.09 11.06
C VAL A 11 18.34 -1.61 11.01
N MET A 12 17.33 -0.76 11.02
CA MET A 12 17.47 0.69 11.03
C MET A 12 17.01 1.25 12.37
N VAL A 13 17.90 1.96 13.06
CA VAL A 13 17.62 2.60 14.36
C VAL A 13 18.18 4.01 14.33
N HIS A 14 17.34 5.02 14.61
CA HIS A 14 17.72 6.44 14.54
C HIS A 14 18.31 6.89 13.18
N GLY A 15 18.07 6.15 12.08
CA GLY A 15 18.66 6.39 10.77
C GLY A 15 20.04 5.76 10.55
N TRP A 16 20.61 5.06 11.54
CA TRP A 16 21.77 4.19 11.35
C TRP A 16 21.36 2.83 10.82
N PHE A 17 22.27 2.20 10.08
CA PHE A 17 22.06 0.93 9.41
C PHE A 17 22.91 -0.14 10.10
N TYR A 18 22.31 -1.29 10.35
CA TYR A 18 22.96 -2.44 10.98
C TYR A 18 22.66 -3.69 10.17
N ARG A 19 23.69 -4.41 9.73
CA ARG A 19 23.54 -5.75 9.15
C ARG A 19 23.31 -6.74 10.27
N VAL A 20 22.36 -7.65 10.12
CA VAL A 20 22.18 -8.81 11.01
C VAL A 20 22.07 -10.09 10.18
N THR A 21 22.85 -11.10 10.55
CA THR A 21 22.74 -12.45 9.98
C THR A 21 21.70 -13.25 10.77
N VAL A 22 20.62 -13.65 10.09
CA VAL A 22 19.43 -14.29 10.69
C VAL A 22 19.27 -15.77 10.34
N MET A 23 20.22 -16.31 9.57
CA MET A 23 20.29 -17.73 9.24
C MET A 23 21.67 -18.27 9.61
N GLU A 24 21.70 -19.41 10.28
CA GLU A 24 22.93 -20.13 10.62
C GLU A 24 23.49 -20.88 9.41
N SER A 25 22.60 -21.39 8.57
CA SER A 25 22.89 -22.01 7.28
C SER A 25 21.68 -21.85 6.35
N PRO A 26 21.78 -22.17 5.04
CA PRO A 26 20.67 -21.97 4.09
C PRO A 26 19.33 -22.63 4.47
N SER A 27 19.34 -23.58 5.42
CA SER A 27 18.15 -24.30 5.88
C SER A 27 17.91 -24.20 7.40
N VAL A 28 18.71 -23.41 8.12
CA VAL A 28 18.62 -23.30 9.59
C VAL A 28 18.52 -21.82 9.96
N SER A 29 17.35 -21.41 10.45
CA SER A 29 17.13 -20.10 11.03
C SER A 29 17.84 -19.97 12.37
N THR A 30 18.31 -18.76 12.69
CA THR A 30 18.78 -18.45 14.05
C THR A 30 17.63 -18.57 15.04
N ASP A 31 17.93 -19.08 16.24
CA ASP A 31 16.98 -19.12 17.35
C ASP A 31 16.39 -17.72 17.63
N VAL A 32 15.10 -17.67 17.99
CA VAL A 32 14.40 -16.39 18.16
C VAL A 32 14.93 -15.61 19.37
N GLY A 33 15.27 -16.29 20.47
CA GLY A 33 15.88 -15.68 21.64
C GLY A 33 17.22 -15.06 21.32
N HIS A 34 18.04 -15.77 20.54
CA HIS A 34 19.31 -15.24 20.03
C HIS A 34 19.09 -13.98 19.19
N LEU A 35 18.15 -14.01 18.23
CA LEU A 35 17.84 -12.87 17.38
C LEU A 35 17.37 -11.65 18.18
N ALA A 36 16.50 -11.84 19.17
CA ALA A 36 16.04 -10.77 20.05
C ALA A 36 17.20 -10.07 20.75
N ARG A 37 18.16 -10.84 21.30
CA ARG A 37 19.36 -10.29 21.92
C ARG A 37 20.26 -9.53 20.94
N TYR A 38 20.31 -9.93 19.67
CA TYR A 38 21.08 -9.20 18.65
C TYR A 38 20.42 -7.84 18.37
N LEU A 39 19.09 -7.81 18.32
CA LEU A 39 18.30 -6.60 18.13
C LEU A 39 18.44 -5.64 19.33
N GLU A 40 18.41 -6.16 20.56
CA GLU A 40 18.66 -5.39 21.80
C GLU A 40 20.07 -4.77 21.82
N ALA A 41 21.08 -5.55 21.41
CA ALA A 41 22.46 -5.06 21.32
C ALA A 41 22.60 -3.93 20.29
N ILE A 42 21.89 -4.01 19.16
CA ILE A 42 21.86 -2.96 18.13
C ILE A 42 21.20 -1.68 18.66
N VAL A 43 20.05 -1.81 19.34
CA VAL A 43 19.38 -0.65 19.95
C VAL A 43 20.28 0.00 20.99
N SER A 44 20.92 -0.81 21.86
CA SER A 44 21.86 -0.32 22.87
C SER A 44 23.08 0.39 22.25
N ASP A 45 23.64 -0.14 21.16
CA ASP A 45 24.72 0.51 20.42
C ASP A 45 24.28 1.85 19.82
N ALA A 46 23.09 1.92 19.23
CA ALA A 46 22.55 3.14 18.68
C ALA A 46 22.34 4.21 19.79
N GLU A 47 21.77 3.83 20.94
CA GLU A 47 21.61 4.73 22.09
C GLU A 47 22.97 5.23 22.61
N GLN A 48 23.96 4.35 22.73
CA GLN A 48 25.31 4.74 23.15
C GLN A 48 25.95 5.73 22.16
N ARG A 49 25.78 5.53 20.85
CA ARG A 49 26.28 6.46 19.84
C ARG A 49 25.69 7.86 20.01
N LEU A 50 24.40 7.97 20.37
CA LEU A 50 23.78 9.26 20.67
C LEU A 50 24.38 9.89 21.92
N LEU A 51 24.59 9.11 22.98
CA LEU A 51 25.23 9.58 24.22
C LEU A 51 26.67 10.06 23.99
N ASP A 52 27.40 9.43 23.07
CA ASP A 52 28.74 9.81 22.65
C ASP A 52 28.76 11.08 21.76
N GLY A 53 27.60 11.68 21.48
CA GLY A 53 27.47 12.88 20.65
C GLY A 53 27.59 12.64 19.15
N LYS A 54 27.42 11.40 18.68
CA LYS A 54 27.39 11.09 17.24
C LYS A 54 26.02 11.40 16.68
N GLU A 55 25.98 12.17 15.60
CA GLU A 55 24.75 12.46 14.88
C GLU A 55 24.53 11.48 13.72
N PRO A 56 23.35 10.83 13.62
CA PRO A 56 23.02 10.01 12.47
C PRO A 56 22.78 10.89 11.25
N ILE A 57 23.39 10.53 10.13
CA ILE A 57 23.07 11.11 8.83
C ILE A 57 22.03 10.18 8.21
N SER A 58 20.79 10.67 8.10
CA SER A 58 19.64 9.89 7.65
C SER A 58 19.66 9.60 6.16
N ILE A 59 20.63 8.80 5.70
CA ILE A 59 20.81 8.44 4.28
C ILE A 59 19.56 7.76 3.70
N GLY A 60 18.80 7.06 4.53
CA GLY A 60 17.52 6.46 4.14
C GLY A 60 16.53 7.43 3.49
N VAL A 61 16.54 8.71 3.91
CA VAL A 61 15.61 9.72 3.37
C VAL A 61 15.83 10.02 1.89
N LEU A 62 17.04 9.81 1.38
CA LEU A 62 17.33 10.04 -0.04
C LEU A 62 16.53 9.08 -0.93
N SER A 63 16.21 7.88 -0.44
CA SER A 63 15.38 6.91 -1.17
C SER A 63 13.89 7.30 -1.22
N ALA A 64 13.46 8.29 -0.42
CA ALA A 64 12.10 8.84 -0.43
C ALA A 64 11.90 9.92 -1.51
N ASP A 65 12.98 10.34 -2.15
CA ASP A 65 13.00 11.48 -3.05
C ASP A 65 12.53 11.12 -4.47
N ASP A 66 12.37 12.15 -5.31
CA ASP A 66 12.20 12.00 -6.75
C ASP A 66 13.27 11.05 -7.34
N ARG A 67 12.86 10.21 -8.30
CA ARG A 67 13.69 9.09 -8.78
C ARG A 67 14.96 9.56 -9.50
N ASP A 68 14.89 10.67 -10.24
CA ASP A 68 16.06 11.21 -10.95
C ASP A 68 17.04 11.84 -9.97
N THR A 69 16.52 12.61 -9.02
CA THR A 69 17.31 13.22 -7.95
C THR A 69 17.96 12.15 -7.08
N TRP A 70 17.19 11.13 -6.68
CA TRP A 70 17.69 9.98 -5.93
C TRP A 70 18.78 9.25 -6.70
N SER A 71 18.56 8.93 -7.98
CA SER A 71 19.53 8.24 -8.82
C SER A 71 20.89 8.97 -8.87
N ASN A 72 20.86 10.30 -9.09
CA ASN A 72 22.07 11.11 -9.12
C ASN A 72 22.79 11.12 -7.76
N ASN A 73 22.04 11.35 -6.67
CA ASN A 73 22.59 11.35 -5.31
C ASN A 73 23.15 9.98 -4.92
N PHE A 74 22.50 8.91 -5.38
CA PHE A 74 22.92 7.54 -5.10
C PHE A 74 24.23 7.21 -5.82
N GLN A 75 24.36 7.54 -7.11
CA GLN A 75 25.61 7.35 -7.85
C GLN A 75 26.76 8.13 -7.22
N HIS A 76 26.52 9.38 -6.81
CA HIS A 76 27.51 10.19 -6.10
C HIS A 76 27.90 9.53 -4.78
N LEU A 77 26.94 9.11 -3.95
CA LEU A 77 27.17 8.42 -2.68
C LEU A 77 28.06 7.17 -2.87
N LEU A 78 27.81 6.36 -3.90
CA LEU A 78 28.61 5.18 -4.20
C LEU A 78 30.04 5.52 -4.67
N SER A 79 30.25 6.70 -5.25
CA SER A 79 31.57 7.15 -5.71
C SER A 79 32.49 7.60 -4.57
N LEU A 80 31.94 8.00 -3.42
CA LEU A 80 32.70 8.56 -2.30
C LEU A 80 33.61 7.54 -1.59
N SER A 81 33.26 6.26 -1.58
CA SER A 81 34.01 5.23 -0.87
C SER A 81 33.68 3.83 -1.35
N GLU A 82 34.67 2.94 -1.35
CA GLU A 82 34.45 1.51 -1.57
C GLU A 82 33.56 0.88 -0.48
N SER A 83 33.61 1.42 0.74
CA SER A 83 32.73 0.99 1.83
C SER A 83 31.25 1.20 1.48
N ASN A 84 30.89 2.32 0.84
CA ASN A 84 29.52 2.60 0.41
C ASN A 84 29.02 1.58 -0.63
N LYS A 85 29.89 1.16 -1.56
CA LYS A 85 29.55 0.11 -2.53
C LYS A 85 29.32 -1.25 -1.86
N MET A 86 30.10 -1.56 -0.83
CA MET A 86 29.91 -2.79 -0.03
C MET A 86 28.60 -2.75 0.77
N ILE A 87 28.25 -1.59 1.34
CA ILE A 87 26.96 -1.38 2.02
C ILE A 87 25.82 -1.56 1.02
N HIS A 88 25.91 -0.96 -0.17
CA HIS A 88 24.89 -1.15 -1.22
C HIS A 88 24.77 -2.62 -1.65
N THR A 89 25.88 -3.31 -1.88
CA THR A 89 25.88 -4.74 -2.21
C THR A 89 25.19 -5.56 -1.11
N THR A 90 25.37 -5.17 0.15
CA THR A 90 24.66 -5.76 1.29
C THR A 90 23.16 -5.49 1.18
N LEU A 91 22.74 -4.22 0.99
CA LEU A 91 21.34 -3.78 0.85
C LEU A 91 20.58 -4.46 -0.31
N SER A 92 21.23 -4.60 -1.47
CA SER A 92 20.66 -5.24 -2.66
C SER A 92 20.38 -6.72 -2.43
N ASN A 93 21.22 -7.38 -1.62
CA ASN A 93 21.09 -8.80 -1.38
C ASN A 93 20.24 -9.14 -0.16
N LEU A 94 19.75 -8.21 0.67
CA LEU A 94 19.04 -8.55 1.93
C LEU A 94 17.74 -9.35 1.73
N LEU A 95 17.28 -10.03 2.78
CA LEU A 95 15.92 -10.57 2.84
C LEU A 95 14.88 -9.45 3.01
N LEU A 96 15.01 -8.65 4.07
CA LEU A 96 14.12 -7.54 4.39
C LEU A 96 14.87 -6.44 5.15
N VAL A 97 14.19 -5.30 5.33
CA VAL A 97 14.63 -4.23 6.24
C VAL A 97 13.69 -4.20 7.45
N LEU A 98 14.23 -4.02 8.65
CA LEU A 98 13.49 -3.80 9.88
C LEU A 98 13.79 -2.39 10.39
N SER A 99 12.76 -1.57 10.58
CA SER A 99 12.88 -0.22 11.10
C SER A 99 12.35 -0.17 12.53
N PHE A 100 13.24 0.11 13.48
CA PHE A 100 12.84 0.49 14.85
C PHE A 100 12.71 2.00 14.93
N ASP A 101 11.47 2.44 14.92
CA ASP A 101 11.13 3.84 15.08
C ASP A 101 11.40 4.28 16.52
N ASN A 102 11.93 5.48 16.66
CA ASN A 102 12.40 5.99 17.96
C ASN A 102 11.47 7.04 18.56
N LYS A 103 10.49 7.54 17.79
CA LYS A 103 9.55 8.56 18.23
C LYS A 103 8.14 8.05 18.06
N ILE A 104 7.39 8.11 19.16
CA ILE A 104 5.94 7.91 19.15
C ILE A 104 5.30 9.24 18.74
N ASN A 105 4.60 9.25 17.61
CA ASN A 105 3.77 10.39 17.26
C ASN A 105 2.51 10.38 18.12
N LYS A 106 2.32 11.43 18.91
CA LYS A 106 1.13 11.59 19.74
C LYS A 106 0.00 12.12 18.87
N TYR A 107 -0.88 11.23 18.44
CA TYR A 107 -2.16 11.60 17.86
C TYR A 107 -3.17 11.92 18.98
N PRO A 108 -4.12 12.85 18.77
CA PRO A 108 -5.10 13.18 19.78
C PRO A 108 -5.84 11.91 20.22
N SER A 109 -5.82 11.62 21.52
CA SER A 109 -6.57 10.49 22.08
C SER A 109 -8.06 10.70 21.82
N SER A 110 -8.66 9.86 21.01
CA SER A 110 -10.10 9.85 20.78
C SER A 110 -10.69 8.48 21.12
N THR A 111 -11.94 8.47 21.56
CA THR A 111 -12.62 7.30 22.13
C THR A 111 -13.22 6.35 21.09
N THR A 112 -13.14 6.66 19.79
CA THR A 112 -13.71 5.80 18.75
C THR A 112 -12.66 4.84 18.17
N LYS A 113 -13.08 3.61 17.87
CA LYS A 113 -12.22 2.59 17.22
C LYS A 113 -11.61 3.10 15.90
N GLN A 114 -12.34 3.94 15.17
CA GLN A 114 -11.91 4.55 13.91
C GLN A 114 -10.65 5.40 14.08
N HIS A 115 -10.61 6.28 15.08
CA HIS A 115 -9.44 7.11 15.35
C HIS A 115 -8.22 6.30 15.81
N SER A 116 -8.42 5.15 16.44
CA SER A 116 -7.32 4.24 16.82
C SER A 116 -6.61 3.66 15.59
N PHE A 117 -7.38 3.24 14.57
CA PHE A 117 -6.79 2.75 13.31
C PHE A 117 -6.04 3.84 12.55
N ASP A 118 -6.59 5.05 12.49
CA ASP A 118 -5.94 6.19 11.84
C ASP A 118 -4.65 6.58 12.59
N SER A 119 -4.69 6.63 13.92
CA SER A 119 -3.52 6.92 14.74
C SER A 119 -2.40 5.88 14.55
N HIS A 120 -2.74 4.59 14.53
CA HIS A 120 -1.78 3.51 14.25
C HIS A 120 -1.15 3.66 12.87
N LEU A 121 -1.97 3.95 11.87
CA LEU A 121 -1.53 4.10 10.49
C LEU A 121 -0.59 5.30 10.33
N HIS A 122 -0.97 6.44 10.90
CA HIS A 122 -0.17 7.66 10.89
C HIS A 122 1.13 7.47 11.67
N ALA A 123 1.14 6.70 12.76
CA ALA A 123 2.35 6.40 13.52
C ALA A 123 3.38 5.62 12.69
N ILE A 124 2.95 4.67 11.87
CA ILE A 124 3.85 3.78 11.13
C ILE A 124 4.26 4.32 9.76
N ARG A 125 3.34 4.95 9.03
CA ARG A 125 3.53 5.27 7.60
C ARG A 125 3.73 6.76 7.30
N LEU A 126 3.23 7.65 8.14
CA LEU A 126 3.23 9.10 7.89
C LEU A 126 3.98 9.88 8.98
N ALA A 127 4.89 9.21 9.69
CA ALA A 127 5.73 9.85 10.68
C ALA A 127 6.87 10.63 10.03
N THR A 128 6.70 11.95 9.87
CA THR A 128 7.75 12.89 9.40
C THR A 128 9.05 12.76 10.22
N SER A 129 8.93 12.41 11.49
CA SER A 129 10.06 12.20 12.39
C SER A 129 10.93 10.98 12.03
N ASN A 130 10.35 9.99 11.35
CA ASN A 130 10.97 8.68 11.11
C ASN A 130 11.20 8.41 9.62
N VAL A 131 10.90 9.37 8.72
CA VAL A 131 11.09 9.21 7.26
C VAL A 131 12.54 8.88 6.87
N GLY A 132 13.51 9.32 7.67
CA GLY A 132 14.92 8.99 7.50
C GLY A 132 15.33 7.60 7.99
N ASN A 133 14.47 6.95 8.77
CA ASN A 133 14.63 5.59 9.28
C ASN A 133 13.93 4.58 8.35
N ARG A 134 14.09 4.75 7.03
CA ARG A 134 13.42 3.96 6.00
C ARG A 134 14.40 3.69 4.85
N TRP A 135 14.17 2.61 4.12
CA TRP A 135 14.83 2.36 2.83
C TRP A 135 13.78 1.98 1.79
N PHE A 136 13.28 2.97 1.06
CA PHE A 136 12.10 2.83 0.20
C PHE A 136 12.35 1.97 -1.05
N ASP A 137 13.60 1.76 -1.44
CA ASP A 137 13.95 0.81 -2.52
C ASP A 137 13.83 -0.66 -2.10
N LYS A 138 13.58 -0.97 -0.81
CA LYS A 138 13.39 -2.36 -0.38
C LYS A 138 11.96 -2.83 -0.65
N ALA A 139 11.85 -3.99 -1.32
CA ALA A 139 10.58 -4.65 -1.62
C ALA A 139 9.72 -4.96 -0.38
N PHE A 140 10.35 -5.23 0.78
CA PHE A 140 9.64 -5.53 2.01
C PHE A 140 10.40 -4.98 3.21
N MET A 141 9.73 -4.10 3.96
CA MET A 141 10.24 -3.50 5.18
C MET A 141 9.19 -3.60 6.28
N LEU A 142 9.60 -4.06 7.45
CA LEU A 142 8.81 -4.06 8.68
C LEU A 142 9.16 -2.84 9.52
N ILE A 143 8.16 -2.24 10.15
CA ILE A 143 8.30 -1.06 10.99
C ILE A 143 7.67 -1.38 12.33
N VAL A 144 8.38 -1.06 13.42
CA VAL A 144 7.90 -1.18 14.78
C VAL A 144 8.28 0.08 15.56
N ASP A 145 7.33 0.67 16.27
CA ASP A 145 7.56 1.82 17.14
C ASP A 145 7.62 1.42 18.64
N PRO A 146 8.00 2.33 19.56
CA PRO A 146 8.11 2.01 20.98
C PRO A 146 6.76 1.76 21.67
N ALA A 147 5.64 2.10 21.03
CA ALA A 147 4.28 1.79 21.47
C ALA A 147 3.78 0.45 20.90
N ALA A 148 4.66 -0.33 20.26
CA ALA A 148 4.37 -1.59 19.58
C ALA A 148 3.36 -1.46 18.42
N HIS A 149 3.14 -0.25 17.91
CA HIS A 149 2.53 -0.12 16.60
C HIS A 149 3.47 -0.79 15.59
N SER A 150 2.89 -1.54 14.67
CA SER A 150 3.66 -2.27 13.67
C SER A 150 2.96 -2.24 12.31
N GLY A 151 3.77 -2.34 11.26
CA GLY A 151 3.25 -2.47 9.90
C GLY A 151 4.35 -2.77 8.91
N ALA A 152 3.93 -3.05 7.68
CA ALA A 152 4.84 -3.27 6.57
C ALA A 152 4.68 -2.17 5.52
N MET A 153 5.77 -1.88 4.81
CA MET A 153 5.76 -1.15 3.54
C MET A 153 6.75 -1.78 2.57
N GLY A 154 6.68 -1.43 1.30
CA GLY A 154 7.53 -2.04 0.29
C GLY A 154 7.44 -1.35 -1.05
N GLU A 155 8.52 -1.47 -1.81
CA GLU A 155 8.59 -1.10 -3.21
C GLU A 155 7.73 -2.03 -4.06
N HIS A 156 6.93 -1.47 -4.98
CA HIS A 156 5.85 -2.19 -5.67
C HIS A 156 6.33 -2.85 -6.98
N SER A 157 7.44 -2.42 -7.58
CA SER A 157 7.96 -2.98 -8.83
C SER A 157 8.23 -4.50 -8.81
N PRO A 158 8.67 -5.14 -7.70
CA PRO A 158 9.06 -6.55 -7.73
C PRO A 158 7.85 -7.49 -7.64
N CYS A 159 6.76 -7.05 -6.99
CA CYS A 159 5.58 -7.87 -6.78
C CYS A 159 4.33 -7.04 -6.48
N ASP A 160 3.17 -7.56 -6.88
CA ASP A 160 1.87 -7.01 -6.52
C ASP A 160 1.56 -7.22 -5.03
N VAL A 161 0.80 -6.29 -4.46
CA VAL A 161 0.43 -6.21 -3.03
C VAL A 161 -0.05 -7.52 -2.39
N LEU A 162 -0.70 -8.42 -3.13
CA LEU A 162 -1.20 -9.67 -2.57
C LEU A 162 -0.08 -10.54 -2.00
N VAL A 163 1.12 -10.52 -2.61
CA VAL A 163 2.28 -11.29 -2.13
C VAL A 163 2.76 -10.83 -0.75
N PRO A 164 3.15 -9.55 -0.53
CA PRO A 164 3.55 -9.08 0.79
C PRO A 164 2.41 -9.15 1.82
N SER A 165 1.13 -9.04 1.40
CA SER A 165 -0.01 -9.27 2.30
C SER A 165 -0.07 -10.70 2.83
N ILE A 166 0.14 -11.71 1.97
CA ILE A 166 0.20 -13.12 2.39
C ILE A 166 1.40 -13.36 3.31
N VAL A 167 2.58 -12.81 2.96
CA VAL A 167 3.79 -12.93 3.80
C VAL A 167 3.56 -12.32 5.18
N ALA A 168 2.95 -11.13 5.24
CA ALA A 168 2.63 -10.48 6.50
C ALA A 168 1.60 -11.29 7.32
N GLU A 169 0.54 -11.79 6.70
CA GLU A 169 -0.47 -12.59 7.40
C GLU A 169 0.12 -13.90 7.95
N TYR A 170 0.93 -14.60 7.15
CA TYR A 170 1.56 -15.85 7.58
C TYR A 170 2.64 -15.64 8.64
N GLY A 171 3.50 -14.63 8.46
CA GLY A 171 4.71 -14.45 9.25
C GLY A 171 4.55 -13.59 10.51
N ILE A 172 3.58 -12.67 10.55
CA ILE A 172 3.39 -11.74 11.68
C ILE A 172 2.33 -12.25 12.66
N ILE A 173 1.33 -12.99 12.18
CA ILE A 173 0.22 -13.46 13.03
C ILE A 173 0.60 -14.70 13.85
N GLN A 174 1.60 -15.46 13.42
CA GLN A 174 2.06 -16.61 14.19
C GLN A 174 2.74 -16.16 15.49
N GLY A 175 2.17 -16.60 16.61
CA GLY A 175 2.78 -16.40 17.92
C GLY A 175 4.09 -17.17 18.05
N ILE A 176 4.97 -16.67 18.93
CA ILE A 176 6.24 -17.29 19.27
C ILE A 176 6.13 -17.80 20.71
N ASP A 177 6.68 -18.98 20.98
CA ASP A 177 6.75 -19.52 22.34
C ASP A 177 7.66 -18.63 23.21
N GLU A 178 7.12 -18.15 24.33
CA GLU A 178 7.82 -17.24 25.24
C GLU A 178 9.08 -17.86 25.85
N SER A 179 9.17 -19.19 25.92
CA SER A 179 10.33 -19.91 26.45
C SER A 179 11.62 -19.64 25.68
N HIS A 180 11.55 -19.22 24.41
CA HIS A 180 12.72 -18.80 23.64
C HIS A 180 13.42 -17.57 24.24
N PHE A 181 12.71 -16.75 25.02
CA PHE A 181 13.26 -15.52 25.61
C PHE A 181 13.77 -15.71 27.05
N GLU A 182 13.70 -16.92 27.61
CA GLU A 182 14.14 -17.22 28.98
C GLU A 182 15.65 -17.43 29.11
N ASP A 183 16.36 -17.68 28.01
CA ASP A 183 17.82 -17.83 28.01
C ASP A 183 18.52 -16.48 28.26
N GLY A 184 19.24 -16.40 29.38
CA GLY A 184 20.04 -15.23 29.79
C GLY A 184 21.46 -15.19 29.24
N SER A 185 21.82 -16.04 28.27
CA SER A 185 23.16 -16.00 27.68
C SER A 185 23.42 -14.66 26.98
N PRO A 186 24.63 -14.08 27.12
CA PRO A 186 24.91 -12.75 26.59
C PRO A 186 24.84 -12.73 25.06
N PRO A 187 24.43 -11.61 24.43
CA PRO A 187 24.50 -11.48 22.99
C PRO A 187 25.95 -11.64 22.49
N PRO A 188 26.16 -12.24 21.30
CA PRO A 188 27.45 -12.27 20.65
C PRO A 188 27.93 -10.86 20.35
N SER A 189 29.24 -10.68 20.44
CA SER A 189 29.89 -9.40 20.20
C SER A 189 29.71 -8.93 18.75
N ARG A 190 29.78 -7.61 18.55
CA ARG A 190 29.86 -6.98 17.22
C ARG A 190 30.90 -7.69 16.34
N GLY A 191 30.61 -7.86 15.04
CA GLY A 191 31.50 -8.52 14.09
C GLY A 191 31.28 -10.02 13.93
N GLN A 192 30.44 -10.64 14.77
CA GLN A 192 30.09 -12.06 14.62
C GLN A 192 28.78 -12.26 13.84
N ARG A 193 27.69 -11.69 14.34
CA ARG A 193 26.33 -11.87 13.78
C ARG A 193 25.64 -10.57 13.40
N TRP A 194 26.20 -9.43 13.81
CA TRP A 194 25.72 -8.11 13.43
C TRP A 194 26.86 -7.11 13.32
N ASP A 195 26.68 -6.10 12.44
CA ASP A 195 27.68 -5.07 12.15
C ASP A 195 27.05 -3.72 11.80
N GLN A 196 27.72 -2.63 12.16
CA GLN A 196 27.38 -1.28 11.73
C GLN A 196 27.69 -1.10 10.23
N LEU A 197 26.78 -0.44 9.53
CA LEU A 197 26.93 -0.03 8.14
C LEU A 197 27.02 1.50 8.10
N ASP A 198 28.21 2.03 8.38
CA ASP A 198 28.46 3.47 8.42
C ASP A 198 28.78 4.01 7.02
N TRP A 199 27.89 4.85 6.50
CA TRP A 199 28.07 5.50 5.21
C TRP A 199 29.12 6.61 5.28
N VAL A 200 30.01 6.66 4.28
CA VAL A 200 30.91 7.79 4.05
C VAL A 200 30.18 8.84 3.23
N VAL A 201 30.10 10.06 3.75
CA VAL A 201 29.29 11.13 3.16
C VAL A 201 30.07 12.45 3.13
N ASP A 202 29.81 13.25 2.11
CA ASP A 202 30.34 14.61 1.98
C ASP A 202 29.25 15.66 2.31
N ASP A 203 29.60 16.93 2.21
CA ASP A 203 28.67 18.02 2.51
C ASP A 203 27.57 18.17 1.45
N LEU A 204 27.77 17.64 0.24
CA LEU A 204 26.73 17.59 -0.78
C LEU A 204 25.62 16.64 -0.36
N ILE A 205 25.96 15.39 -0.02
CA ILE A 205 24.99 14.38 0.42
C ILE A 205 24.24 14.85 1.67
N LYS A 206 24.93 15.45 2.65
CA LYS A 206 24.26 15.98 3.86
C LYS A 206 23.20 17.02 3.51
N LYS A 207 23.50 17.96 2.60
CA LYS A 207 22.53 18.97 2.14
C LYS A 207 21.36 18.34 1.40
N GLU A 208 21.63 17.34 0.57
CA GLU A 208 20.57 16.63 -0.15
C GLU A 208 19.67 15.81 0.78
N CYS A 209 20.20 15.21 1.86
CA CYS A 209 19.37 14.57 2.89
C CYS A 209 18.37 15.56 3.52
N VAL A 210 18.79 16.80 3.80
CA VAL A 210 17.89 17.83 4.35
C VAL A 210 16.81 18.19 3.34
N LYS A 211 17.17 18.44 2.07
CA LYS A 211 16.19 18.78 1.03
C LYS A 211 15.22 17.64 0.71
N ALA A 212 15.72 16.40 0.67
CA ALA A 212 14.91 15.21 0.45
C ALA A 212 13.92 15.02 1.61
N LYS A 213 14.37 15.26 2.85
CA LYS A 213 13.48 15.28 4.02
C LYS A 213 12.37 16.33 3.88
N GLU A 214 12.71 17.58 3.54
CA GLU A 214 11.70 18.63 3.34
C GLU A 214 10.68 18.28 2.24
N ARG A 215 11.14 17.65 1.15
CA ARG A 215 10.24 17.17 0.08
C ARG A 215 9.33 16.05 0.59
N ALA A 216 9.87 15.07 1.30
CA ALA A 216 9.10 13.96 1.84
C ALA A 216 8.09 14.43 2.90
N ASP A 217 8.48 15.36 3.77
CA ASP A 217 7.59 15.97 4.77
C ASP A 217 6.42 16.68 4.09
N ARG A 218 6.64 17.43 2.99
CA ARG A 218 5.56 18.04 2.22
C ARG A 218 4.58 17.02 1.62
N ILE A 219 5.08 15.87 1.14
CA ILE A 219 4.22 14.80 0.61
C ILE A 219 3.36 14.22 1.73
N ILE A 220 3.96 13.96 2.90
CA ILE A 220 3.29 13.45 4.09
C ILE A 220 2.22 14.44 4.56
N GLU A 221 2.56 15.72 4.69
CA GLU A 221 1.65 16.79 5.14
C GLU A 221 0.48 17.02 4.18
N ASN A 222 0.64 16.70 2.89
CA ASN A 222 -0.41 16.84 1.88
C ASN A 222 -1.32 15.61 1.77
N SER A 223 -1.02 14.50 2.44
CA SER A 223 -1.82 13.27 2.40
C SER A 223 -3.03 13.37 3.35
N ASP A 224 -4.25 13.44 2.81
CA ASP A 224 -5.51 13.34 3.58
C ASP A 224 -6.00 11.91 3.57
N ASP A 225 -5.88 11.21 4.69
CA ASP A 225 -5.91 9.78 4.69
C ASP A 225 -6.63 9.21 5.92
N SER A 226 -7.44 8.17 5.72
CA SER A 226 -8.14 7.49 6.81
C SER A 226 -8.44 6.03 6.43
N MET A 227 -8.62 5.19 7.44
CA MET A 227 -9.23 3.89 7.30
C MET A 227 -10.74 4.04 7.42
N PHE A 228 -11.53 3.12 6.90
CA PHE A 228 -12.96 3.12 7.15
C PHE A 228 -13.45 1.68 7.29
N GLN A 229 -14.05 1.37 8.44
CA GLN A 229 -14.64 0.07 8.68
C GLN A 229 -16.16 0.19 8.65
N PHE A 230 -16.76 -0.33 7.59
CA PHE A 230 -18.20 -0.48 7.50
C PHE A 230 -18.60 -1.79 8.17
N LEU A 231 -19.23 -1.72 9.34
CA LEU A 231 -19.52 -2.87 10.22
C LEU A 231 -20.99 -3.31 10.19
N GLU A 232 -21.80 -2.78 9.29
CA GLU A 232 -23.24 -3.06 9.25
C GLU A 232 -23.56 -4.33 8.45
N TYR A 233 -22.71 -4.66 7.48
CA TYR A 233 -22.73 -5.93 6.76
C TYR A 233 -21.39 -6.19 6.07
N GLY A 234 -21.16 -7.44 5.68
CA GLY A 234 -19.99 -7.87 4.92
C GLY A 234 -20.33 -8.89 3.83
N THR A 235 -19.40 -9.81 3.59
CA THR A 235 -19.52 -10.82 2.53
C THR A 235 -20.73 -11.72 2.70
N ASP A 236 -21.15 -12.00 3.92
CA ASP A 236 -22.25 -12.94 4.20
C ASP A 236 -23.57 -12.39 3.68
N TRP A 237 -23.82 -11.09 3.87
CA TRP A 237 -25.01 -10.44 3.34
C TRP A 237 -24.92 -10.25 1.81
N ILE A 238 -23.78 -9.76 1.30
CA ILE A 238 -23.64 -9.44 -0.14
C ILE A 238 -23.78 -10.71 -0.99
N LYS A 239 -23.12 -11.80 -0.59
CA LYS A 239 -23.19 -13.07 -1.33
C LYS A 239 -24.42 -13.90 -0.97
N GLY A 240 -24.82 -13.93 0.31
CA GLY A 240 -25.90 -14.78 0.78
C GLY A 240 -27.30 -14.23 0.54
N VAL A 241 -27.50 -12.93 0.77
CA VAL A 241 -28.81 -12.27 0.67
C VAL A 241 -28.97 -11.56 -0.66
N ALA A 242 -28.05 -10.64 -0.99
CA ALA A 242 -28.12 -9.88 -2.24
C ALA A 242 -27.76 -10.74 -3.47
N LYS A 243 -27.05 -11.86 -3.28
CA LYS A 243 -26.62 -12.80 -4.34
C LYS A 243 -25.80 -12.13 -5.43
N LEU A 244 -25.01 -11.12 -5.07
CA LEU A 244 -24.15 -10.37 -6.00
C LEU A 244 -22.67 -10.71 -5.81
N SER A 245 -21.88 -10.43 -6.85
CA SER A 245 -20.42 -10.44 -6.73
C SER A 245 -19.99 -9.34 -5.76
N LEU A 246 -19.22 -9.74 -4.75
CA LEU A 246 -18.71 -8.87 -3.69
C LEU A 246 -17.93 -7.67 -4.23
N ASP A 247 -16.97 -7.98 -5.10
CA ASP A 247 -16.05 -7.01 -5.68
C ASP A 247 -16.79 -5.99 -6.55
N ALA A 248 -17.63 -6.49 -7.47
CA ALA A 248 -18.50 -5.68 -8.31
C ALA A 248 -19.46 -4.79 -7.50
N PHE A 249 -20.04 -5.32 -6.41
CA PHE A 249 -20.92 -4.54 -5.54
C PHE A 249 -20.17 -3.37 -4.90
N VAL A 250 -18.97 -3.60 -4.37
CA VAL A 250 -18.14 -2.54 -3.77
C VAL A 250 -17.73 -1.52 -4.84
N GLN A 251 -17.33 -1.97 -6.03
CA GLN A 251 -16.98 -1.08 -7.14
C GLN A 251 -18.16 -0.18 -7.56
N MET A 252 -19.39 -0.72 -7.61
CA MET A 252 -20.58 0.09 -7.87
C MET A 252 -20.86 1.10 -6.75
N ALA A 253 -20.59 0.74 -5.49
CA ALA A 253 -20.66 1.68 -4.37
C ALA A 253 -19.65 2.83 -4.51
N LEU A 254 -18.42 2.52 -4.94
CA LEU A 254 -17.38 3.54 -5.19
C LEU A 254 -17.74 4.46 -6.36
N GLN A 255 -18.27 3.91 -7.48
CA GLN A 255 -18.76 4.71 -8.61
C GLN A 255 -19.86 5.69 -8.19
N LEU A 256 -20.85 5.20 -7.42
CA LEU A 256 -21.95 6.02 -6.95
C LEU A 256 -21.50 7.07 -5.92
N THR A 257 -20.55 6.71 -5.06
CA THR A 257 -19.96 7.65 -4.09
C THR A 257 -19.25 8.79 -4.80
N TRP A 258 -18.38 8.47 -5.77
CA TRP A 258 -17.70 9.47 -6.60
C TRP A 258 -18.71 10.39 -7.30
N TYR A 259 -19.72 9.81 -7.97
CA TYR A 259 -20.73 10.61 -8.69
C TYR A 259 -21.51 11.54 -7.76
N LYS A 260 -21.89 11.09 -6.56
CA LYS A 260 -22.57 11.93 -5.57
C LYS A 260 -21.73 13.11 -5.08
N MET A 261 -20.42 12.93 -4.96
CA MET A 261 -19.51 13.99 -4.51
C MET A 261 -19.15 14.96 -5.64
N GLN A 262 -18.84 14.43 -6.82
CA GLN A 262 -18.24 15.20 -7.91
C GLN A 262 -19.27 15.68 -8.94
N GLY A 263 -20.46 15.08 -8.99
CA GLY A 263 -21.49 15.37 -10.01
C GLY A 263 -21.10 14.94 -11.42
N GLN A 264 -19.95 14.28 -11.59
CA GLN A 264 -19.42 13.82 -12.87
C GLN A 264 -18.74 12.46 -12.71
N PHE A 265 -18.55 11.76 -13.82
CA PHE A 265 -17.85 10.48 -13.86
C PHE A 265 -16.37 10.68 -14.20
N THR A 266 -15.52 9.75 -13.76
CA THR A 266 -14.08 9.75 -14.06
C THR A 266 -13.62 8.38 -14.51
N ALA A 267 -12.54 8.34 -15.30
CA ALA A 267 -11.85 7.08 -15.57
C ALA A 267 -11.46 6.44 -14.22
N THR A 268 -11.83 5.17 -14.06
CA THR A 268 -11.62 4.41 -12.83
C THR A 268 -10.77 3.20 -13.13
N TYR A 269 -9.68 3.08 -12.38
CA TYR A 269 -8.78 1.94 -12.42
C TYR A 269 -9.13 0.98 -11.29
N GLU A 270 -9.17 -0.30 -11.62
CA GLU A 270 -9.14 -1.39 -10.65
C GLU A 270 -8.10 -2.43 -11.07
N THR A 271 -7.26 -2.83 -10.12
CA THR A 271 -6.25 -3.87 -10.36
C THR A 271 -6.88 -5.25 -10.51
N MET A 272 -6.53 -5.97 -11.57
CA MET A 272 -6.79 -7.40 -11.71
C MET A 272 -5.50 -8.19 -11.92
N LEU A 273 -5.26 -9.19 -11.07
CA LEU A 273 -4.11 -10.09 -11.19
C LEU A 273 -4.26 -11.01 -12.41
N THR A 274 -3.18 -11.17 -13.17
CA THR A 274 -3.09 -12.03 -14.36
C THR A 274 -2.24 -13.27 -14.09
N TRP A 275 -2.19 -13.73 -12.84
CA TRP A 275 -1.31 -14.81 -12.36
C TRP A 275 -1.56 -16.18 -13.01
N MET A 276 -2.61 -16.35 -13.81
CA MET A 276 -2.80 -17.54 -14.65
C MET A 276 -1.77 -17.64 -15.79
N PHE A 277 -1.10 -16.55 -16.12
CA PHE A 277 -0.03 -16.51 -17.12
C PHE A 277 1.34 -16.52 -16.46
N ASN A 278 2.32 -17.12 -17.13
CA ASN A 278 3.71 -17.10 -16.67
C ASN A 278 4.22 -15.65 -16.58
N LYS A 279 4.70 -15.25 -15.39
CA LYS A 279 5.11 -13.87 -15.07
C LYS A 279 3.99 -12.83 -15.21
N GLY A 280 2.72 -13.24 -15.15
CA GLY A 280 1.61 -12.30 -15.11
C GLY A 280 1.68 -11.42 -13.86
N CYS A 281 1.59 -10.11 -14.03
CA CYS A 281 1.39 -9.13 -12.96
C CYS A 281 -0.08 -8.72 -12.96
N THR A 282 -0.40 -7.58 -13.57
CA THR A 282 -1.74 -6.97 -13.54
C THR A 282 -2.27 -6.59 -14.91
N GLU A 283 -3.58 -6.61 -15.03
CA GLU A 283 -4.39 -5.93 -16.05
C GLU A 283 -5.35 -4.95 -15.35
N THR A 284 -5.88 -3.98 -16.09
CA THR A 284 -6.84 -3.00 -15.58
C THR A 284 -8.28 -3.43 -15.83
N ILE A 285 -9.15 -3.30 -14.83
CA ILE A 285 -10.61 -3.31 -15.01
C ILE A 285 -11.10 -1.86 -15.05
N TRP A 286 -11.90 -1.52 -16.05
CA TRP A 286 -12.60 -0.22 -16.11
C TRP A 286 -13.94 -0.31 -15.39
N SER A 287 -13.97 0.13 -14.13
CA SER A 287 -15.20 0.10 -13.33
C SER A 287 -16.27 1.09 -13.84
N LEU A 288 -15.86 2.14 -14.56
CA LEU A 288 -16.78 3.06 -15.23
C LEU A 288 -17.22 2.46 -16.58
N THR A 289 -18.40 1.88 -16.60
CA THR A 289 -19.12 1.43 -17.81
C THR A 289 -20.42 2.19 -18.03
N GLY A 290 -21.04 1.99 -19.19
CA GLY A 290 -22.39 2.54 -19.47
C GLY A 290 -23.43 2.09 -18.45
N GLU A 291 -23.35 0.83 -17.99
CA GLU A 291 -24.25 0.25 -16.99
C GLU A 291 -23.96 0.79 -15.59
N SER A 292 -22.70 0.95 -15.20
CA SER A 292 -22.34 1.60 -13.92
C SER A 292 -22.86 3.03 -13.85
N ARG A 293 -22.75 3.77 -14.98
CA ARG A 293 -23.29 5.13 -15.12
C ARG A 293 -24.81 5.12 -15.03
N ALA A 294 -25.48 4.21 -15.73
CA ALA A 294 -26.93 4.07 -15.66
C ALA A 294 -27.37 3.79 -14.21
N PHE A 295 -26.74 2.85 -13.52
CA PHE A 295 -26.99 2.58 -12.10
C PHE A 295 -26.84 3.84 -11.23
N CYS A 296 -25.74 4.58 -11.39
CA CYS A 296 -25.51 5.79 -10.60
C CYS A 296 -26.59 6.86 -10.80
N LEU A 297 -27.10 7.00 -12.03
CA LEU A 297 -28.16 7.95 -12.38
C LEU A 297 -29.55 7.47 -11.93
N THR A 298 -29.80 6.16 -11.97
CA THR A 298 -31.09 5.54 -11.62
C THR A 298 -31.33 5.44 -10.12
N MET A 299 -30.33 5.71 -9.27
CA MET A 299 -30.44 5.53 -7.81
C MET A 299 -31.52 6.42 -7.12
N VAL A 300 -32.27 7.23 -7.87
CA VAL A 300 -33.43 8.00 -7.44
C VAL A 300 -34.80 7.39 -7.86
N ASP A 301 -34.84 6.41 -8.75
CA ASP A 301 -36.05 5.87 -9.42
C ASP A 301 -36.43 4.44 -8.98
N GLU A 302 -37.60 3.88 -9.29
CA GLU A 302 -38.01 2.52 -8.85
C GLU A 302 -37.19 1.38 -9.48
N SER A 303 -36.48 1.64 -10.58
CA SER A 303 -35.71 0.63 -11.34
C SER A 303 -34.28 0.35 -10.81
N LYS A 304 -33.97 0.75 -9.56
CA LYS A 304 -32.60 0.68 -8.99
C LYS A 304 -32.03 -0.74 -8.95
N HIS A 305 -32.88 -1.72 -8.64
CA HIS A 305 -32.44 -3.11 -8.49
C HIS A 305 -31.93 -3.68 -9.83
N ALA A 306 -32.73 -3.58 -10.89
CA ALA A 306 -32.34 -4.04 -12.22
C ALA A 306 -31.09 -3.31 -12.77
N ALA A 307 -30.97 -2.01 -12.51
CA ALA A 307 -29.79 -1.24 -12.91
C ALA A 307 -28.52 -1.71 -12.18
N LEU A 308 -28.61 -1.97 -10.87
CA LEU A 308 -27.51 -2.51 -10.07
C LEU A 308 -27.10 -3.90 -10.56
N GLU A 309 -28.05 -4.80 -10.78
CA GLU A 309 -27.77 -6.16 -11.26
C GLU A 309 -27.07 -6.14 -12.63
N SER A 310 -27.53 -5.30 -13.54
CA SER A 310 -26.91 -5.11 -14.86
C SER A 310 -25.46 -4.65 -14.74
N ALA A 311 -25.22 -3.62 -13.93
CA ALA A 311 -23.88 -3.07 -13.73
C ALA A 311 -22.92 -4.08 -13.08
N VAL A 312 -23.40 -4.81 -12.06
CA VAL A 312 -22.63 -5.89 -11.40
C VAL A 312 -22.30 -7.03 -12.36
N LYS A 313 -23.24 -7.40 -13.23
CA LYS A 313 -23.03 -8.45 -14.23
C LYS A 313 -21.96 -8.05 -15.25
N VAL A 314 -21.97 -6.80 -15.71
CA VAL A 314 -20.96 -6.28 -16.63
C VAL A 314 -19.59 -6.21 -15.96
N HIS A 315 -19.51 -5.67 -14.74
CA HIS A 315 -18.26 -5.62 -13.99
C HIS A 315 -17.68 -7.03 -13.78
N THR A 316 -18.51 -7.99 -13.35
CA THR A 316 -18.08 -9.40 -13.19
C THR A 316 -17.58 -10.02 -14.50
N ARG A 317 -18.15 -9.66 -15.65
CA ARG A 317 -17.65 -10.09 -16.96
C ARG A 317 -16.26 -9.49 -17.23
N LEU A 318 -16.10 -8.18 -17.02
CA LEU A 318 -14.83 -7.48 -17.22
C LEU A 318 -13.73 -8.03 -16.31
N THR A 319 -14.04 -8.34 -15.05
CA THR A 319 -13.11 -9.01 -14.13
C THR A 319 -12.57 -10.32 -14.71
N ARG A 320 -13.45 -11.17 -15.28
CA ARG A 320 -13.06 -12.44 -15.90
C ARG A 320 -12.23 -12.22 -17.17
N GLU A 321 -12.60 -11.24 -17.98
CA GLU A 321 -11.87 -10.88 -19.19
C GLU A 321 -10.46 -10.38 -18.85
N ALA A 322 -10.32 -9.43 -17.93
CA ALA A 322 -9.03 -8.92 -17.45
C ALA A 322 -8.15 -10.02 -16.86
N ALA A 323 -8.70 -10.84 -15.94
CA ALA A 323 -7.96 -11.95 -15.33
C ALA A 323 -7.43 -12.97 -16.37
N THR A 324 -8.14 -13.12 -17.48
CA THR A 324 -7.79 -14.02 -18.60
C THR A 324 -7.08 -13.33 -19.75
N GLY A 325 -6.49 -12.15 -19.52
CA GLY A 325 -5.66 -11.44 -20.49
C GLY A 325 -6.44 -10.87 -21.68
N ARG A 326 -7.75 -10.64 -21.50
CA ARG A 326 -8.63 -9.99 -22.48
C ARG A 326 -8.96 -8.55 -22.13
N GLY A 327 -8.23 -7.95 -21.18
CA GLY A 327 -8.24 -6.50 -20.98
C GLY A 327 -7.55 -5.77 -22.11
N ILE A 328 -7.68 -4.44 -22.13
CA ILE A 328 -7.18 -3.61 -23.24
C ILE A 328 -6.01 -2.72 -22.83
N ASP A 329 -5.89 -2.30 -21.57
CA ASP A 329 -4.88 -1.33 -21.16
C ASP A 329 -3.46 -1.84 -21.37
N ARG A 330 -3.12 -3.06 -20.90
CA ARG A 330 -1.77 -3.60 -21.13
C ARG A 330 -1.50 -3.91 -22.60
N HIS A 331 -2.52 -4.28 -23.37
CA HIS A 331 -2.37 -4.48 -24.81
C HIS A 331 -2.07 -3.15 -25.52
N LEU A 332 -2.83 -2.08 -25.24
CA LEU A 332 -2.61 -0.74 -25.80
C LEU A 332 -1.25 -0.17 -25.37
N MET A 333 -0.86 -0.36 -24.10
CA MET A 333 0.48 -0.01 -23.62
C MET A 333 1.57 -0.77 -24.38
N GLY A 334 1.38 -2.07 -24.64
CA GLY A 334 2.30 -2.87 -25.44
C GLY A 334 2.46 -2.33 -26.86
N LEU A 335 1.34 -2.00 -27.52
CA LEU A 335 1.37 -1.37 -28.85
C LEU A 335 2.08 -0.02 -28.84
N GLN A 336 1.87 0.79 -27.80
CA GLN A 336 2.55 2.07 -27.64
C GLN A 336 4.07 1.91 -27.46
N LEU A 337 4.50 0.92 -26.68
CA LEU A 337 5.92 0.59 -26.46
C LEU A 337 6.59 -0.01 -27.70
N MET A 338 5.82 -0.54 -28.65
CA MET A 338 6.33 -1.06 -29.93
C MET A 338 6.57 0.04 -30.96
N LEU A 339 6.04 1.26 -30.76
CA LEU A 339 6.26 2.36 -31.69
C LEU A 339 7.73 2.76 -31.71
N HIS A 340 8.25 3.04 -32.89
CA HIS A 340 9.62 3.51 -33.08
C HIS A 340 9.63 5.04 -33.23
N PRO A 341 10.11 5.80 -32.22
CA PRO A 341 10.09 7.27 -32.30
C PRO A 341 10.86 7.82 -33.50
N GLU A 342 11.92 7.11 -33.91
CA GLU A 342 12.76 7.47 -35.07
C GLU A 342 12.01 7.39 -36.41
N LEU A 343 10.96 6.57 -36.47
CA LEU A 343 10.15 6.39 -37.67
C LEU A 343 8.99 7.38 -37.78
N GLN A 344 8.81 8.26 -36.76
CA GLN A 344 7.71 9.22 -36.68
C GLN A 344 6.34 8.57 -36.93
N GLU A 345 6.14 7.36 -36.39
CA GLU A 345 4.91 6.61 -36.54
C GLU A 345 3.76 7.33 -35.84
N LEU A 346 2.90 7.98 -36.63
CA LEU A 346 1.72 8.67 -36.14
C LEU A 346 0.60 7.65 -35.90
N VAL A 347 0.22 7.48 -34.63
CA VAL A 347 -0.97 6.70 -34.26
C VAL A 347 -2.01 7.63 -33.68
N LEU A 348 -2.99 8.01 -34.52
CA LEU A 348 -4.06 8.96 -34.17
C LEU A 348 -4.78 8.62 -32.85
N LEU A 349 -4.88 7.33 -32.50
CA LEU A 349 -5.51 6.89 -31.26
C LEU A 349 -4.74 7.38 -30.01
N PHE A 350 -3.40 7.28 -30.01
CA PHE A 350 -2.61 7.63 -28.82
C PHE A 350 -2.44 9.13 -28.63
N ASP A 351 -2.56 9.90 -29.73
CA ASP A 351 -2.58 11.37 -29.69
C ASP A 351 -3.98 11.93 -29.38
N ASP A 352 -5.03 11.09 -29.36
CA ASP A 352 -6.39 11.54 -29.06
C ASP A 352 -6.51 12.01 -27.60
N PRO A 353 -6.98 13.25 -27.33
CA PRO A 353 -7.20 13.72 -25.98
C PRO A 353 -8.14 12.84 -25.13
N LEU A 354 -9.05 12.08 -25.76
CA LEU A 354 -9.92 11.13 -25.09
C LEU A 354 -9.15 9.90 -24.59
N PHE A 355 -8.14 9.44 -25.34
CA PHE A 355 -7.27 8.36 -24.89
C PHE A 355 -6.49 8.82 -23.65
N GLY A 356 -5.88 10.02 -23.69
CA GLY A 356 -5.22 10.60 -22.52
C GLY A 356 -6.14 10.73 -21.30
N LYS A 357 -7.40 11.15 -21.49
CA LYS A 357 -8.40 11.19 -20.42
C LYS A 357 -8.78 9.80 -19.89
N SER A 358 -8.81 8.78 -20.73
CA SER A 358 -9.12 7.40 -20.31
C SER A 358 -8.05 6.79 -19.40
N SER A 359 -6.80 7.28 -19.49
CA SER A 359 -5.68 6.89 -18.64
C SER A 359 -5.50 7.78 -17.39
N CYS A 360 -6.30 8.84 -17.26
CA CYS A 360 -6.33 9.69 -16.05
C CYS A 360 -7.24 9.09 -14.97
N TRP A 361 -6.75 8.04 -14.30
CA TRP A 361 -7.49 7.30 -13.28
C TRP A 361 -7.60 8.04 -11.94
N LYS A 362 -8.44 9.07 -11.89
CA LYS A 362 -8.69 9.84 -10.64
C LYS A 362 -9.32 9.00 -9.53
N LEU A 363 -10.01 7.92 -9.87
CA LEU A 363 -10.43 6.91 -8.91
C LEU A 363 -9.59 5.65 -9.15
N CYS A 364 -8.55 5.47 -8.34
CA CYS A 364 -7.67 4.31 -8.44
C CYS A 364 -7.99 3.35 -7.30
N THR A 365 -8.30 2.10 -7.64
CA THR A 365 -8.84 1.14 -6.68
C THR A 365 -8.14 -0.22 -6.71
N SER A 366 -8.15 -0.94 -5.59
CA SER A 366 -7.65 -2.31 -5.50
C SER A 366 -8.40 -3.11 -4.45
N GLY A 367 -9.11 -4.16 -4.89
CA GLY A 367 -9.65 -5.18 -4.00
C GLY A 367 -8.55 -6.13 -3.51
N LEU A 368 -8.59 -6.50 -2.24
CA LEU A 368 -7.72 -7.52 -1.64
C LEU A 368 -8.56 -8.68 -1.10
N SER A 369 -8.01 -9.88 -1.17
CA SER A 369 -8.61 -11.09 -0.58
C SER A 369 -7.99 -11.48 0.77
N VAL A 370 -6.78 -10.97 1.06
CA VAL A 370 -5.95 -11.39 2.20
C VAL A 370 -5.27 -10.17 2.82
N GLY A 371 -5.10 -10.21 4.14
CA GLY A 371 -4.38 -9.21 4.93
C GLY A 371 -5.24 -8.52 5.97
N LEU A 372 -4.62 -7.66 6.77
CA LEU A 372 -5.32 -6.92 7.82
C LEU A 372 -5.82 -5.57 7.33
N LEU A 373 -4.88 -4.71 6.91
CA LEU A 373 -5.11 -3.36 6.42
C LEU A 373 -4.01 -3.03 5.39
N PHE A 374 -4.41 -2.44 4.28
CA PHE A 374 -3.51 -1.94 3.24
C PHE A 374 -3.90 -0.51 2.87
N ARG A 375 -3.02 0.19 2.14
CA ARG A 375 -3.26 1.46 1.48
C ARG A 375 -2.17 1.76 0.47
N PHE A 376 -2.56 2.43 -0.61
CA PHE A 376 -1.70 3.27 -1.47
C PHE A 376 -2.27 4.70 -1.59
N GLY A 377 -1.45 5.67 -1.98
CA GLY A 377 -1.86 7.07 -2.17
C GLY A 377 -2.54 7.33 -3.51
N ALA A 378 -3.28 8.43 -3.62
CA ALA A 378 -3.89 8.93 -4.83
C ALA A 378 -2.82 9.27 -5.87
N MET A 379 -3.07 8.84 -7.12
CA MET A 379 -2.16 9.10 -8.24
C MET A 379 -2.25 10.54 -8.76
N TYR A 380 -3.37 11.21 -8.51
CA TYR A 380 -3.65 12.57 -8.94
C TYR A 380 -4.05 13.41 -7.72
N GLU A 381 -3.66 14.69 -7.70
CA GLU A 381 -3.99 15.61 -6.62
C GLU A 381 -5.51 15.74 -6.40
N ASP A 382 -6.30 15.66 -7.48
CA ASP A 382 -7.77 15.72 -7.45
C ASP A 382 -8.43 14.33 -7.56
N GLY A 383 -7.72 13.29 -7.08
CA GLY A 383 -8.19 11.91 -7.11
C GLY A 383 -8.18 11.23 -5.73
N TYR A 384 -8.49 9.93 -5.75
CA TYR A 384 -8.48 9.04 -4.60
C TYR A 384 -7.69 7.76 -4.89
N GLY A 385 -6.91 7.31 -3.91
CA GLY A 385 -6.38 5.96 -3.81
C GLY A 385 -7.21 5.16 -2.81
N ILE A 386 -7.85 4.07 -3.27
CA ILE A 386 -8.77 3.29 -2.44
C ILE A 386 -8.45 1.80 -2.52
N ASN A 387 -8.11 1.19 -1.41
CA ASN A 387 -8.12 -0.27 -1.30
C ASN A 387 -9.28 -0.72 -0.42
N TYR A 388 -9.72 -1.96 -0.63
CA TYR A 388 -10.73 -2.56 0.23
C TYR A 388 -10.51 -4.05 0.46
N LEU A 389 -10.97 -4.50 1.62
CA LEU A 389 -10.97 -5.88 2.05
C LEU A 389 -12.33 -6.14 2.70
N ALA A 390 -13.01 -7.19 2.26
CA ALA A 390 -14.30 -7.57 2.83
C ALA A 390 -14.17 -8.88 3.61
N GLY A 391 -14.65 -8.85 4.85
CA GLY A 391 -14.85 -10.01 5.72
C GLY A 391 -16.34 -10.34 5.89
N PRO A 392 -16.67 -11.38 6.68
CA PRO A 392 -18.05 -11.87 6.85
C PRO A 392 -19.07 -10.79 7.20
N ASP A 393 -18.73 -9.93 8.15
CA ASP A 393 -19.59 -8.93 8.80
C ASP A 393 -19.13 -7.48 8.58
N ALA A 394 -18.02 -7.27 7.85
CA ALA A 394 -17.46 -5.95 7.65
C ALA A 394 -16.80 -5.76 6.28
N VAL A 395 -16.81 -4.53 5.78
CA VAL A 395 -15.97 -4.09 4.66
C VAL A 395 -15.04 -2.99 5.12
N LYS A 396 -13.74 -3.22 4.99
CA LYS A 396 -12.68 -2.30 5.40
C LYS A 396 -12.14 -1.60 4.16
N PHE A 397 -11.97 -0.29 4.25
CA PHE A 397 -11.41 0.56 3.21
C PHE A 397 -10.18 1.28 3.74
N GLY A 398 -9.13 1.38 2.93
CA GLY A 398 -8.09 2.38 3.11
C GLY A 398 -8.28 3.44 2.03
N ILE A 399 -8.42 4.70 2.44
CA ILE A 399 -8.74 5.81 1.53
C ILE A 399 -7.70 6.90 1.75
N GLU A 400 -7.19 7.43 0.65
CA GLU A 400 -6.34 8.62 0.64
C GLU A 400 -6.75 9.54 -0.51
N SER A 401 -6.66 10.85 -0.24
CA SER A 401 -6.71 11.96 -1.18
C SER A 401 -5.72 13.04 -0.75
N LYS A 402 -5.73 14.22 -1.38
CA LYS A 402 -4.79 15.31 -1.04
C LYS A 402 -5.47 16.49 -0.38
N PHE A 403 -4.86 17.04 0.68
CA PHE A 403 -5.32 18.26 1.35
C PHE A 403 -5.23 19.51 0.46
N SER A 404 -4.29 19.52 -0.49
CA SER A 404 -4.11 20.59 -1.49
C SER A 404 -5.31 20.78 -2.41
N SER A 405 -6.12 19.74 -2.62
CA SER A 405 -7.21 19.74 -3.59
C SER A 405 -8.54 20.05 -2.91
N SER A 406 -9.17 21.14 -3.34
CA SER A 406 -10.51 21.52 -2.89
C SER A 406 -11.62 20.60 -3.43
N LEU A 407 -11.30 19.74 -4.40
CA LEU A 407 -12.25 18.81 -5.01
C LEU A 407 -12.34 17.49 -4.24
N THR A 408 -11.39 17.20 -3.38
CA THR A 408 -11.29 15.93 -2.67
C THR A 408 -11.32 16.14 -1.16
N SER A 409 -11.87 15.15 -0.46
CA SER A 409 -11.91 15.07 1.00
C SER A 409 -12.15 13.63 1.39
N THR A 410 -11.22 13.05 2.14
CA THR A 410 -11.31 11.66 2.59
C THR A 410 -12.45 11.46 3.59
N SER A 411 -12.64 12.39 4.52
CA SER A 411 -13.76 12.35 5.49
C SER A 411 -15.13 12.47 4.82
N THR A 412 -15.27 13.35 3.83
CA THR A 412 -16.52 13.49 3.06
C THR A 412 -16.78 12.26 2.21
N PHE A 413 -15.73 11.65 1.63
CA PHE A 413 -15.86 10.40 0.89
C PHE A 413 -16.32 9.25 1.77
N ILE A 414 -15.75 9.10 2.97
CA ILE A 414 -16.15 8.07 3.94
C ILE A 414 -17.63 8.21 4.32
N SER A 415 -18.05 9.42 4.70
CA SER A 415 -19.45 9.64 5.11
C SER A 415 -20.43 9.40 3.97
N THR A 416 -20.07 9.78 2.74
CA THR A 416 -20.86 9.52 1.54
C THR A 416 -20.92 8.03 1.22
N LEU A 417 -19.78 7.33 1.27
CA LEU A 417 -19.67 5.89 1.02
C LEU A 417 -20.50 5.09 2.02
N ALA A 418 -20.46 5.43 3.30
CA ALA A 418 -21.28 4.80 4.32
C ALA A 418 -22.79 4.94 3.99
N GLY A 419 -23.22 6.14 3.58
CA GLY A 419 -24.59 6.38 3.15
C GLY A 419 -24.96 5.63 1.86
N VAL A 420 -24.04 5.51 0.91
CA VAL A 420 -24.21 4.76 -0.33
C VAL A 420 -24.36 3.27 -0.06
N LEU A 421 -23.50 2.67 0.76
CA LEU A 421 -23.57 1.26 1.14
C LEU A 421 -24.94 0.92 1.77
N ARG A 422 -25.38 1.71 2.74
CA ARG A 422 -26.74 1.59 3.32
C ARG A 422 -27.83 1.74 2.27
N SER A 423 -27.72 2.73 1.38
CA SER A 423 -28.71 2.94 0.32
C SER A 423 -28.79 1.76 -0.65
N MET A 424 -27.65 1.13 -0.95
CA MET A 424 -27.58 -0.06 -1.80
C MET A 424 -28.16 -1.29 -1.11
N GLN A 425 -27.96 -1.45 0.21
CA GLN A 425 -28.64 -2.48 0.98
C GLN A 425 -30.17 -2.33 0.95
N ASN A 426 -30.67 -1.10 1.06
CA ASN A 426 -32.11 -0.79 1.02
C ASN A 426 -32.80 -1.16 -0.29
N ILE A 427 -32.07 -1.27 -1.40
CA ILE A 427 -32.62 -1.74 -2.69
C ILE A 427 -33.28 -3.12 -2.52
N PHE A 428 -32.70 -3.98 -1.70
CA PHE A 428 -33.16 -5.36 -1.49
C PHE A 428 -34.25 -5.48 -0.41
N HIS A 429 -34.44 -4.45 0.42
CA HIS A 429 -35.50 -4.44 1.43
C HIS A 429 -36.87 -4.05 0.85
N LEU A 430 -36.89 -3.28 -0.24
CA LEU A 430 -38.14 -2.84 -0.90
C LEU A 430 -38.82 -3.97 -1.69
N ASP A 431 -38.06 -4.96 -2.18
CA ASP A 431 -38.59 -6.11 -2.94
C ASP A 431 -39.29 -7.18 -2.07
N VAL A 432 -39.12 -7.12 -0.74
CA VAL A 432 -39.79 -8.06 0.19
C VAL A 432 -41.25 -7.65 0.45
N HIS A 433 -41.58 -6.36 0.35
CA HIS A 433 -42.95 -5.89 0.54
C HIS A 433 -43.82 -5.99 -0.71
N SER A 434 -43.25 -5.91 -1.91
CA SER A 434 -43.97 -6.12 -3.17
C SER A 434 -44.31 -7.60 -3.42
N ASN A 435 -43.47 -8.54 -2.97
CA ASN A 435 -43.73 -9.97 -3.12
C ASN A 435 -44.78 -10.54 -2.13
N ASN A 436 -45.00 -9.91 -0.98
CA ASN A 436 -46.03 -10.35 -0.03
C ASN A 436 -47.46 -9.91 -0.40
N VAL A 437 -47.63 -8.97 -1.33
CA VAL A 437 -48.95 -8.54 -1.82
C VAL A 437 -49.44 -9.45 -2.96
N ALA A 438 -48.51 -10.08 -3.71
CA ALA A 438 -48.84 -10.98 -4.80
C ALA A 438 -49.19 -12.42 -4.36
N SER A 439 -48.99 -12.79 -3.09
CA SER A 439 -49.35 -14.13 -2.58
C SER A 439 -50.73 -14.21 -1.92
N HIS A 440 -51.52 -13.13 -1.98
CA HIS A 440 -52.87 -13.06 -1.41
C HIS A 440 -53.94 -12.59 -2.42
N LEU A 441 -53.60 -12.58 -3.70
CA LEU A 441 -54.52 -12.54 -4.84
C LEU A 441 -54.29 -13.78 -5.69
#